data_AF-A0A1F7I5X9-F1
#
_entry.id   AF-A0A1F7I5X9-F1
#
_cell.length_a   1.000
_cell.length_b   1.000
_cell.length_c   1.000
_cell.angle_alpha   90.00
_cell.angle_beta   90.00
_cell.angle_gamma   90.00
#
_symmetry.space_group_name_H-M   'P 1'
#
loop_
_entity.id
_entity.type
_entity.pdbx_description
1 polymer ?
#
loop_
_entity_poly.entity_id
_entity_poly.type
_entity_poly.pdbx_seq_one_letter_code
_entity_poly.pdbx_strand_id
1 'polypeptide(L)'
;MKRDITIDLLRGWSLLAIILIHVTVYYQGNRLAYRIWNWNQYAVAVFVFCSAYLYFKKSPTFASFSRFAFYLKKRLLRLLIPYYLFLGAYFLFLFFSKPWTLTGSYILQNLLAIGGVDLNWLVLLFIFFLFLFPFIHFLWKNQRPLFYLYGLISLLSAVYFLFYPSLLPYRLVMWLPWSLVAVVTQLFVDQEKNQRFLLAGFLVSLLIFILSYQIQSFLGHSLAHYRNKYPPNIYHLSYSLLGLFTLLIIMRMRFFQWSPIAKTLDFLSRYSYSLYFIHLFFILVIYQFRGQRFFDWYGLLLVVIIFSVITQLLLNRLSRFLSLA
;
A
#
# COMPACT_ATOMS: atom_id res chain seq x y z
N MET A 1 4.10 -10.79 21.61
CA MET A 1 2.76 -10.40 21.11
C MET A 1 2.31 -11.46 20.14
N LYS A 2 1.19 -12.16 20.43
CA LYS A 2 0.57 -13.09 19.48
C LYS A 2 0.16 -12.30 18.23
N ARG A 3 0.30 -12.92 17.05
CA ARG A 3 -0.09 -12.28 15.79
C ARG A 3 -1.61 -12.08 15.75
N ASP A 4 -2.04 -10.91 15.30
CA ASP A 4 -3.45 -10.66 15.06
C ASP A 4 -3.82 -11.22 13.69
N ILE A 5 -4.55 -12.34 13.71
CA ILE A 5 -4.98 -13.05 12.50
C ILE A 5 -5.78 -12.12 11.59
N THR A 6 -6.62 -11.24 12.13
CA THR A 6 -7.46 -10.32 11.33
C THR A 6 -6.59 -9.40 10.49
N ILE A 7 -5.58 -8.80 11.12
CA ILE A 7 -4.67 -7.87 10.45
C ILE A 7 -3.78 -8.60 9.45
N ASP A 8 -3.39 -9.84 9.75
CA ASP A 8 -2.65 -10.68 8.82
C ASP A 8 -3.48 -11.03 7.58
N LEU A 9 -4.75 -11.42 7.74
CA LEU A 9 -5.64 -11.69 6.62
C LEU A 9 -5.87 -10.43 5.76
N LEU A 10 -6.08 -9.26 6.38
CA LEU A 10 -6.22 -7.98 5.67
C LEU A 10 -4.96 -7.62 4.87
N ARG A 11 -3.78 -7.83 5.46
CA ARG A 11 -2.51 -7.57 4.79
C ARG A 11 -2.25 -8.53 3.62
N GLY A 12 -2.56 -9.81 3.80
CA GLY A 12 -2.51 -10.79 2.71
C GLY A 12 -3.47 -10.45 1.58
N TRP A 13 -4.71 -10.07 1.93
CA TRP A 13 -5.75 -9.69 0.97
C TRP A 13 -5.36 -8.45 0.17
N SER A 14 -4.90 -7.40 0.86
CA SER A 14 -4.44 -6.18 0.21
C SER A 14 -3.27 -6.42 -0.73
N LEU A 15 -2.32 -7.31 -0.38
CA LEU A 15 -1.25 -7.69 -1.29
C LEU A 15 -1.79 -8.39 -2.54
N LEU A 16 -2.71 -9.35 -2.39
CA LEU A 16 -3.32 -10.04 -3.53
C LEU A 16 -4.05 -9.05 -4.45
N ALA A 17 -4.82 -8.12 -3.87
CA ALA A 17 -5.51 -7.08 -4.62
C ALA A 17 -4.52 -6.12 -5.33
N ILE A 18 -3.37 -5.79 -4.72
CA ILE A 18 -2.31 -5.02 -5.37
C ILE A 18 -1.72 -5.76 -6.57
N ILE A 19 -1.43 -7.07 -6.43
CA ILE A 19 -0.94 -7.89 -7.55
C ILE A 19 -1.97 -7.87 -8.69
N LEU A 20 -3.25 -8.03 -8.35
CA LEU A 20 -4.35 -8.01 -9.31
C LEU A 20 -4.45 -6.67 -10.05
N ILE A 21 -4.30 -5.54 -9.36
CA ILE A 21 -4.23 -4.20 -9.98
C ILE A 21 -3.09 -4.13 -10.99
N HIS A 22 -1.89 -4.57 -10.61
CA HIS A 22 -0.72 -4.48 -11.49
C HIS A 22 -0.80 -5.42 -12.69
N VAL A 23 -1.53 -6.53 -12.61
CA VAL A 23 -1.79 -7.40 -13.77
C VAL A 23 -2.85 -6.78 -14.67
N THR A 24 -3.97 -6.35 -14.10
CA THR A 24 -5.13 -5.88 -14.86
C THR A 24 -4.92 -4.53 -15.55
N VAL A 25 -3.96 -3.71 -15.11
CA VAL A 25 -3.61 -2.45 -15.79
C VAL A 25 -3.17 -2.64 -17.25
N TYR A 26 -2.64 -3.82 -17.60
CA TYR A 26 -2.22 -4.13 -18.97
C TYR A 26 -3.37 -4.58 -19.88
N TYR A 27 -4.58 -4.74 -19.34
CA TYR A 27 -5.77 -5.24 -20.05
C TYR A 27 -6.93 -4.25 -19.98
N GLN A 28 -6.65 -2.94 -19.99
CA GLN A 28 -7.69 -1.89 -19.89
C GLN A 28 -8.75 -1.93 -20.99
N GLY A 29 -8.46 -2.55 -22.15
CA GLY A 29 -9.46 -2.80 -23.20
C GLY A 29 -10.54 -3.82 -22.81
N ASN A 30 -10.26 -4.70 -21.84
CA ASN A 30 -11.24 -5.65 -21.32
C ASN A 30 -12.07 -5.00 -20.20
N ARG A 31 -13.39 -4.95 -20.36
CA ARG A 31 -14.31 -4.29 -19.40
C ARG A 31 -14.21 -4.84 -17.97
N LEU A 32 -14.06 -6.16 -17.83
CA LEU A 32 -13.94 -6.79 -16.51
C LEU A 32 -12.59 -6.46 -15.87
N ALA A 33 -11.50 -6.58 -16.62
CA ALA A 33 -10.17 -6.22 -16.13
C ALA A 33 -10.08 -4.74 -15.73
N TYR A 34 -10.67 -3.83 -16.52
CA TYR A 34 -10.77 -2.41 -16.17
C TYR A 34 -11.54 -2.18 -14.87
N ARG A 35 -12.70 -2.83 -14.68
CA ARG A 35 -13.46 -2.75 -13.43
C ARG A 35 -12.64 -3.27 -12.25
N ILE A 36 -12.04 -4.44 -12.39
CA ILE A 36 -11.19 -5.03 -11.35
C ILE A 36 -10.03 -4.10 -10.99
N TRP A 37 -9.34 -3.56 -12.00
CA TRP A 37 -8.25 -2.60 -11.81
C TRP A 37 -8.68 -1.35 -11.04
N ASN A 38 -9.85 -0.79 -11.38
CA ASN A 38 -10.35 0.43 -10.77
C ASN A 38 -10.88 0.21 -9.35
N TRP A 39 -11.67 -0.85 -9.14
CA TRP A 39 -12.32 -1.18 -7.86
C TRP A 39 -11.42 -1.93 -6.88
N ASN A 40 -10.16 -2.21 -7.21
CA ASN A 40 -9.19 -2.72 -6.22
C ASN A 40 -8.26 -1.63 -5.68
N GLN A 41 -8.40 -0.37 -6.11
CA GLN A 41 -7.51 0.72 -5.67
C GLN A 41 -7.55 0.99 -4.15
N TYR A 42 -8.59 0.52 -3.43
CA TYR A 42 -8.65 0.56 -1.96
C TYR A 42 -7.50 -0.21 -1.27
N ALA A 43 -6.91 -1.20 -1.97
CA ALA A 43 -5.95 -2.14 -1.41
C ALA A 43 -4.71 -1.46 -0.81
N VAL A 44 -4.28 -0.33 -1.41
CA VAL A 44 -3.15 0.45 -0.89
C VAL A 44 -3.46 1.03 0.49
N ALA A 45 -4.65 1.60 0.70
CA ALA A 45 -5.02 2.14 2.00
C ALA A 45 -5.12 1.06 3.06
N VAL A 46 -5.63 -0.14 2.70
CA VAL A 46 -5.66 -1.30 3.60
C VAL A 46 -4.24 -1.74 3.96
N PHE A 47 -3.31 -1.73 3.00
CA PHE A 47 -1.91 -2.07 3.24
C PHE A 47 -1.23 -1.04 4.17
N VAL A 48 -1.48 0.25 3.96
CA VAL A 48 -1.02 1.35 4.82
C VAL A 48 -1.62 1.23 6.23
N PHE A 49 -2.93 0.99 6.34
CA PHE A 49 -3.64 0.74 7.60
C PHE A 49 -2.98 -0.40 8.38
N CYS A 50 -2.69 -1.55 7.74
CA CYS A 50 -2.06 -2.68 8.42
C CYS A 50 -0.68 -2.30 9.00
N SER A 51 0.12 -1.52 8.26
CA SER A 51 1.42 -1.04 8.74
C SER A 51 1.29 -0.06 9.92
N ALA A 52 0.34 0.89 9.81
CA ALA A 52 0.05 1.87 10.86
C ALA A 52 -0.50 1.20 12.12
N TYR A 53 -1.44 0.26 11.97
CA TYR A 53 -2.03 -0.52 13.06
C TYR A 53 -0.93 -1.26 13.83
N LEU A 54 -0.06 -1.99 13.14
CA LEU A 54 1.03 -2.74 13.79
C LEU A 54 2.03 -1.84 14.51
N TYR A 55 2.17 -0.58 14.07
CA TYR A 55 2.94 0.42 14.78
C TYR A 55 2.21 0.90 16.04
N PHE A 56 1.00 1.46 15.91
CA PHE A 56 0.24 2.07 17.01
C PHE A 56 -0.15 1.05 18.08
N LYS A 57 -0.45 -0.20 17.71
CA LYS A 57 -0.77 -1.28 18.66
C LYS A 57 0.38 -1.59 19.61
N LYS A 58 1.62 -1.44 19.15
CA LYS A 58 2.82 -1.65 19.98
C LYS A 58 3.11 -0.46 20.91
N SER A 59 2.48 0.69 20.66
CA SER A 59 2.68 1.96 21.39
C SER A 59 4.14 2.21 21.78
N PRO A 60 5.09 2.20 20.83
CA PRO A 60 6.49 2.38 21.19
C PRO A 60 6.70 3.80 21.72
N THR A 61 6.99 3.90 23.02
CA THR A 61 7.51 5.14 23.61
C THR A 61 9.02 5.17 23.43
N PHE A 62 9.51 6.15 22.68
CA PHE A 62 10.94 6.34 22.47
C PHE A 62 11.53 7.14 23.63
N ALA A 63 11.93 6.44 24.70
CA ALA A 63 12.53 7.05 25.88
C ALA A 63 13.91 7.71 25.60
N SER A 64 14.55 7.40 24.46
CA SER A 64 15.83 7.99 24.06
C SER A 64 16.00 8.04 22.54
N PHE A 65 16.85 8.95 22.06
CA PHE A 65 17.22 9.05 20.65
C PHE A 65 17.80 7.74 20.10
N SER A 66 18.59 7.01 20.89
CA SER A 66 19.15 5.70 20.50
C SER A 66 18.04 4.68 20.18
N ARG A 67 16.98 4.61 20.99
CA ARG A 67 15.83 3.72 20.72
C ARG A 67 15.07 4.13 19.45
N PHE A 68 14.95 5.44 19.20
CA PHE A 68 14.35 5.95 17.97
C PHE A 68 15.21 5.63 16.73
N ALA A 69 16.52 5.85 16.80
CA ALA A 69 17.46 5.50 15.72
C ALA A 69 17.45 3.99 15.43
N PHE A 70 17.43 3.14 16.47
CA PHE A 70 17.30 1.69 16.29
C PHE A 70 15.99 1.30 15.60
N TYR A 71 14.87 1.94 15.99
CA TYR A 71 13.58 1.77 15.33
C TYR A 71 13.63 2.14 13.85
N LEU A 72 14.20 3.31 13.52
CA LEU A 72 14.35 3.77 12.14
C LEU A 72 15.20 2.80 11.34
N LYS A 73 16.39 2.43 11.83
CA LYS A 73 17.29 1.47 11.18
C LYS A 73 16.57 0.16 10.88
N LYS A 74 15.88 -0.43 11.87
CA LYS A 74 15.19 -1.71 11.72
C LYS A 74 14.09 -1.66 10.65
N ARG A 75 13.34 -0.56 10.56
CA ARG A 75 12.26 -0.40 9.58
C ARG A 75 12.78 -0.04 8.19
N LEU A 76 13.78 0.83 8.11
CA LEU A 76 14.46 1.17 6.86
C LEU A 76 15.07 -0.08 6.23
N LEU A 77 15.84 -0.88 6.98
CA LEU A 77 16.42 -2.12 6.44
C LEU A 77 15.35 -3.10 5.94
N ARG A 78 14.24 -3.25 6.66
CA ARG A 78 13.12 -4.11 6.25
C ARG A 78 12.49 -3.67 4.92
N LEU A 79 12.42 -2.36 4.67
CA LEU A 79 11.84 -1.80 3.45
C LEU A 79 12.86 -1.77 2.30
N LEU A 80 14.05 -1.25 2.58
CA LEU A 80 15.08 -0.96 1.59
C LEU A 80 15.83 -2.18 1.12
N ILE A 81 16.05 -3.21 1.94
CA ILE A 81 16.73 -4.43 1.49
C ILE A 81 15.93 -5.11 0.35
N PRO A 82 14.63 -5.44 0.50
CA PRO A 82 13.85 -6.01 -0.61
C PRO A 82 13.80 -5.08 -1.83
N TYR A 83 13.72 -3.77 -1.60
CA TYR A 83 13.69 -2.78 -2.67
C TYR A 83 15.00 -2.73 -3.48
N TYR A 84 16.16 -2.68 -2.83
CA TYR A 84 17.45 -2.62 -3.52
C TYR A 84 17.82 -3.96 -4.17
N LEU A 85 17.41 -5.10 -3.58
CA LEU A 85 17.52 -6.40 -4.25
C LEU A 85 16.70 -6.42 -5.55
N PHE A 86 15.47 -5.89 -5.51
CA PHE A 86 14.65 -5.71 -6.70
C PHE A 86 15.30 -4.77 -7.71
N LEU A 87 15.80 -3.60 -7.29
CA LEU A 87 16.46 -2.65 -8.20
C LEU A 87 17.69 -3.27 -8.87
N GLY A 88 18.50 -4.04 -8.13
CA GLY A 88 19.64 -4.76 -8.70
C GLY A 88 19.21 -5.73 -9.80
N ALA A 89 18.22 -6.59 -9.52
CA ALA A 89 17.67 -7.51 -10.51
C ALA A 89 17.03 -6.77 -11.70
N TYR A 90 16.33 -5.68 -11.44
CA TYR A 90 15.67 -4.86 -12.46
C TYR A 90 16.67 -4.12 -13.36
N PHE A 91 17.72 -3.53 -12.81
CA PHE A 91 18.78 -2.89 -13.59
C PHE A 91 19.56 -3.92 -14.40
N LEU A 92 19.87 -5.09 -13.84
CA LEU A 92 20.48 -6.18 -14.59
C LEU A 92 19.58 -6.59 -15.78
N PHE A 93 18.27 -6.71 -15.55
CA PHE A 93 17.32 -6.99 -16.60
C PHE A 93 17.27 -5.89 -17.67
N LEU A 94 17.26 -4.61 -17.27
CA LEU A 94 17.29 -3.48 -18.21
C LEU A 94 18.59 -3.42 -18.99
N PHE A 95 19.72 -3.78 -18.40
CA PHE A 95 21.02 -3.81 -19.07
C PHE A 95 20.98 -4.71 -20.30
N PHE A 96 20.33 -5.87 -20.20
CA PHE A 96 20.19 -6.80 -21.32
C PHE A 96 19.02 -6.47 -22.25
N SER A 97 17.91 -5.94 -21.73
CA SER A 97 16.69 -5.77 -22.52
C SER A 97 16.52 -4.38 -23.15
N LYS A 98 16.98 -3.33 -22.46
CA LYS A 98 16.79 -1.91 -22.82
C LYS A 98 17.92 -1.04 -22.24
N PRO A 99 19.19 -1.25 -22.63
CA PRO A 99 20.33 -0.58 -21.99
C PRO A 99 20.25 0.95 -22.03
N TRP A 100 19.62 1.53 -23.06
CA TRP A 100 19.47 2.99 -23.21
C TRP A 100 18.60 3.66 -22.12
N THR A 101 17.80 2.90 -21.35
CA THR A 101 17.04 3.47 -20.22
C THR A 101 17.91 3.70 -18.99
N LEU A 102 19.06 3.03 -18.89
CA LEU A 102 19.99 3.09 -17.75
C LEU A 102 20.90 4.31 -17.79
N THR A 103 20.31 5.50 -17.85
CA THR A 103 21.06 6.75 -17.65
C THR A 103 21.44 6.92 -16.18
N GLY A 104 22.53 7.64 -15.88
CA GLY A 104 22.91 7.95 -14.50
C GLY A 104 21.79 8.65 -13.72
N SER A 105 21.05 9.55 -14.38
CA SER A 105 19.86 10.20 -13.82
C SER A 105 18.76 9.19 -13.48
N TYR A 106 18.46 8.25 -14.38
CA TYR A 106 17.46 7.21 -14.14
C TYR A 106 17.85 6.30 -12.96
N ILE A 107 19.11 5.88 -12.88
CA ILE A 107 19.62 5.07 -11.77
C ILE A 107 19.51 5.84 -10.45
N LEU A 108 19.99 7.09 -10.40
CA LEU A 108 19.96 7.91 -9.19
C LEU A 108 18.53 8.18 -8.71
N GLN A 109 17.62 8.50 -9.62
CA GLN A 109 16.21 8.73 -9.30
C GLN A 109 15.52 7.49 -8.71
N ASN A 110 15.88 6.29 -9.18
CA ASN A 110 15.43 5.04 -8.60
C ASN A 110 16.07 4.79 -7.23
N LEU A 111 17.39 4.96 -7.08
CA LEU A 111 18.08 4.73 -5.80
C LEU A 111 17.54 5.63 -4.67
N LEU A 112 17.15 6.86 -5.00
CA LEU A 112 16.57 7.84 -4.08
C LEU A 112 15.03 7.74 -3.96
N ALA A 113 14.38 6.88 -4.73
CA ALA A 113 12.91 6.73 -4.83
C ALA A 113 12.13 8.02 -5.21
N ILE A 114 12.83 9.04 -5.73
CA ILE A 114 12.24 10.34 -6.12
C ILE A 114 11.72 10.36 -7.56
N GLY A 115 12.18 9.44 -8.42
CA GLY A 115 11.75 9.33 -9.82
C GLY A 115 11.85 7.89 -10.32
N GLY A 116 12.18 7.70 -11.60
CA GLY A 116 12.45 6.37 -12.17
C GLY A 116 11.20 5.52 -12.37
N VAL A 117 11.26 4.25 -11.95
CA VAL A 117 10.12 3.33 -12.07
C VAL A 117 8.94 3.84 -11.23
N ASP A 118 7.73 3.76 -11.79
CA ASP A 118 6.53 4.28 -11.14
C ASP A 118 6.26 3.65 -9.77
N LEU A 119 6.74 2.44 -9.46
CA LEU A 119 6.53 1.80 -8.15
C LEU A 119 7.19 2.53 -6.96
N ASN A 120 8.16 3.42 -7.22
CA ASN A 120 8.98 4.04 -6.18
C ASN A 120 8.20 4.96 -5.24
N TRP A 121 7.03 5.47 -5.66
CA TRP A 121 6.20 6.31 -4.79
C TRP A 121 5.74 5.55 -3.54
N LEU A 122 5.50 4.22 -3.62
CA LEU A 122 5.06 3.47 -2.43
C LEU A 122 6.20 3.37 -1.42
N VAL A 123 7.42 3.11 -1.90
CA VAL A 123 8.63 3.08 -1.06
C VAL A 123 8.82 4.43 -0.37
N LEU A 124 8.76 5.52 -1.13
CA LEU A 124 8.86 6.87 -0.61
C LEU A 124 7.76 7.18 0.42
N LEU A 125 6.52 6.77 0.18
CA LEU A 125 5.42 6.93 1.12
C LEU A 125 5.71 6.20 2.44
N PHE A 126 6.23 4.97 2.39
CA PHE A 126 6.62 4.25 3.59
C PHE A 126 7.81 4.91 4.31
N ILE A 127 8.74 5.55 3.58
CA ILE A 127 9.80 6.38 4.16
C ILE A 127 9.21 7.55 4.94
N PHE A 128 8.21 8.26 4.40
CA PHE A 128 7.52 9.30 5.17
C PHE A 128 6.83 8.73 6.42
N PHE A 129 6.19 7.57 6.31
CA PHE A 129 5.54 6.92 7.46
C PHE A 129 6.47 6.46 8.57
N LEU A 130 7.77 6.25 8.29
CA LEU A 130 8.75 6.01 9.36
C LEU A 130 8.76 7.14 10.39
N PHE A 131 8.56 8.38 9.95
CA PHE A 131 8.55 9.58 10.80
C PHE A 131 7.13 9.99 11.20
N LEU A 132 6.18 9.92 10.26
CA LEU A 132 4.80 10.33 10.51
C LEU A 132 4.10 9.47 11.57
N PHE A 133 4.34 8.14 11.62
CA PHE A 133 3.69 7.32 12.63
C PHE A 133 4.13 7.68 14.07
N PRO A 134 5.44 7.80 14.38
CA PRO A 134 5.88 8.40 15.64
C PRO A 134 5.27 9.75 15.95
N PHE A 135 5.25 10.66 14.98
CA PHE A 135 4.70 12.00 15.15
C PHE A 135 3.20 11.96 15.49
N ILE A 136 2.39 11.23 14.72
CA ILE A 136 0.94 11.08 14.96
C ILE A 136 0.68 10.44 16.33
N HIS A 137 1.46 9.43 16.71
CA HIS A 137 1.32 8.80 18.02
C HIS A 137 1.70 9.74 19.16
N PHE A 138 2.74 10.54 18.98
CA PHE A 138 3.16 11.58 19.93
C PHE A 138 2.03 12.61 20.13
N LEU A 139 1.43 13.11 19.04
CA LEU A 139 0.29 14.02 19.13
C LEU A 139 -0.89 13.37 19.86
N TRP A 140 -1.21 12.11 19.54
CA TRP A 140 -2.31 11.39 20.19
C TRP A 140 -2.14 11.26 21.72
N LYS A 141 -0.92 10.94 22.17
CA LYS A 141 -0.63 10.71 23.59
C LYS A 141 -0.43 11.99 24.39
N ASN A 142 0.20 13.01 23.80
CA ASN A 142 0.64 14.18 24.53
C ASN A 142 -0.13 15.47 24.19
N GLN A 143 -0.72 15.57 23.00
CA GLN A 143 -1.30 16.81 22.46
C GLN A 143 -2.56 16.54 21.63
N ARG A 144 -3.62 16.02 22.27
CA ARG A 144 -4.87 15.63 21.58
C ARG A 144 -5.47 16.71 20.68
N PRO A 145 -5.55 18.00 21.08
CA PRO A 145 -6.05 19.04 20.18
C PRO A 145 -5.23 19.14 18.88
N LEU A 146 -3.89 19.07 18.98
CA LEU A 146 -3.01 19.09 17.81
C LEU A 146 -3.16 17.84 16.94
N PHE A 147 -3.45 16.68 17.54
CA PHE A 147 -3.79 15.46 16.77
C PHE A 147 -5.03 15.68 15.90
N TYR A 148 -6.11 16.23 16.46
CA TYR A 148 -7.33 16.51 15.69
C TYR A 148 -7.13 17.61 14.66
N LEU A 149 -6.36 18.66 14.99
CA LEU A 149 -5.97 19.70 14.03
C LEU A 149 -5.17 19.11 12.86
N TYR A 150 -4.20 18.24 13.13
CA TYR A 150 -3.43 17.55 12.09
C TYR A 150 -4.32 16.65 11.23
N GLY A 151 -5.26 15.93 11.83
CA GLY A 151 -6.27 15.16 11.12
C GLY A 151 -7.14 16.03 10.22
N LEU A 152 -7.57 17.19 10.72
CA LEU A 152 -8.34 18.18 9.94
C LEU A 152 -7.52 18.72 8.77
N ILE A 153 -6.25 19.09 8.97
CA ILE A 153 -5.36 19.54 7.88
C ILE A 153 -5.20 18.44 6.82
N SER A 154 -5.01 17.19 7.25
CA SER A 154 -4.91 16.05 6.33
C SER A 154 -6.20 15.87 5.52
N LEU A 155 -7.37 15.97 6.16
CA LEU A 155 -8.67 15.92 5.50
C LEU A 155 -8.86 17.09 4.52
N LEU A 156 -8.59 18.32 4.95
CA LEU A 156 -8.71 19.52 4.11
C LEU A 156 -7.78 19.46 2.90
N SER A 157 -6.58 18.89 3.05
CA SER A 157 -5.68 18.67 1.90
C SER A 157 -6.26 17.69 0.88
N ALA A 158 -6.91 16.61 1.33
CA ALA A 158 -7.58 15.66 0.45
C ALA A 158 -8.82 16.28 -0.23
N VAL A 159 -9.55 17.16 0.47
CA VAL A 159 -10.66 17.93 -0.10
C VAL A 159 -10.14 18.94 -1.12
N TYR A 160 -9.04 19.64 -0.84
CA TYR A 160 -8.41 20.56 -1.78
C TYR A 160 -8.06 19.86 -3.11
N PHE A 161 -7.44 18.68 -3.04
CA PHE A 161 -7.11 17.88 -4.23
C PHE A 161 -8.31 17.28 -4.97
N LEU A 162 -9.53 17.44 -4.45
CA LEU A 162 -10.76 17.13 -5.20
C LEU A 162 -11.02 18.16 -6.29
N PHE A 163 -10.72 19.43 -6.00
CA PHE A 163 -11.03 20.57 -6.85
C PHE A 163 -9.83 21.03 -7.67
N TYR A 164 -8.62 20.94 -7.10
CA TYR A 164 -7.42 21.52 -7.68
C TYR A 164 -6.32 20.48 -7.87
N PRO A 165 -5.66 20.45 -9.05
CA PRO A 165 -4.45 19.66 -9.21
C PRO A 165 -3.34 20.22 -8.31
N SER A 166 -2.43 19.34 -7.88
CA SER A 166 -1.29 19.81 -7.09
C SER A 166 -0.33 20.64 -7.95
N LEU A 167 0.06 21.81 -7.46
CA LEU A 167 1.13 22.62 -8.05
C LEU A 167 2.51 22.01 -7.81
N LEU A 168 2.63 21.12 -6.81
CA LEU A 168 3.86 20.44 -6.47
C LEU A 168 3.85 19.00 -7.02
N PRO A 169 5.02 18.42 -7.31
CA PRO A 169 5.12 17.00 -7.63
C PRO A 169 4.42 16.17 -6.56
N TYR A 170 3.49 15.30 -6.96
CA TYR A 170 2.65 14.54 -6.02
C TYR A 170 3.48 13.78 -4.98
N ARG A 171 4.68 13.31 -5.35
CA ARG A 171 5.60 12.58 -4.46
C ARG A 171 6.03 13.39 -3.24
N LEU A 172 6.03 14.72 -3.32
CA LEU A 172 6.38 15.61 -2.20
C LEU A 172 5.20 15.92 -1.27
N VAL A 173 3.98 15.84 -1.78
CA VAL A 173 2.77 16.26 -1.05
C VAL A 173 1.85 15.11 -0.65
N MET A 174 1.98 13.94 -1.28
CA MET A 174 1.05 12.81 -1.10
C MET A 174 1.00 12.31 0.36
N TRP A 175 2.07 12.51 1.13
CA TRP A 175 2.12 12.08 2.52
C TRP A 175 1.04 12.74 3.37
N LEU A 176 0.67 13.98 3.07
CA LEU A 176 -0.28 14.75 3.86
C LEU A 176 -1.71 14.15 3.79
N PRO A 177 -2.35 14.00 2.61
CA PRO A 177 -3.65 13.36 2.55
C PRO A 177 -3.60 11.87 2.93
N TRP A 178 -2.52 11.14 2.61
CA TRP A 178 -2.34 9.75 3.07
C TRP A 178 -2.28 9.63 4.60
N SER A 179 -1.89 10.69 5.32
CA SER A 179 -1.86 10.68 6.78
C SER A 179 -3.25 10.57 7.40
N LEU A 180 -4.32 10.87 6.66
CA LEU A 180 -5.69 10.62 7.09
C LEU A 180 -5.93 9.13 7.41
N VAL A 181 -5.35 8.21 6.62
CA VAL A 181 -5.44 6.77 6.90
C VAL A 181 -4.76 6.44 8.22
N ALA A 182 -3.60 7.04 8.52
CA ALA A 182 -2.88 6.82 9.77
C ALA A 182 -3.65 7.40 10.97
N VAL A 183 -4.24 8.59 10.85
CA VAL A 183 -5.11 9.20 11.87
C VAL A 183 -6.31 8.30 12.18
N VAL A 184 -7.03 7.83 11.16
CA VAL A 184 -8.13 6.87 11.32
C VAL A 184 -7.64 5.57 11.97
N THR A 185 -6.45 5.11 11.62
CA THR A 185 -5.88 3.89 12.21
C THR A 185 -5.58 4.05 13.70
N GLN A 186 -5.04 5.20 14.14
CA GLN A 186 -4.80 5.47 15.56
C GLN A 186 -6.12 5.52 16.36
N LEU A 187 -7.17 6.12 15.79
CA LEU A 187 -8.52 6.10 16.40
C LEU A 187 -9.09 4.67 16.46
N PHE A 188 -8.91 3.89 15.39
CA PHE A 188 -9.35 2.50 15.34
C PHE A 188 -8.65 1.63 16.39
N VAL A 189 -7.35 1.81 16.63
CA VAL A 189 -6.61 1.02 17.63
C VAL A 189 -7.20 1.18 19.03
N ASP A 190 -7.63 2.38 19.40
CA ASP A 190 -8.24 2.66 20.70
C ASP A 190 -9.72 2.22 20.75
N GLN A 191 -10.39 2.13 19.59
CA GLN A 191 -11.79 1.73 19.45
C GLN A 191 -11.96 0.32 18.86
N GLU A 192 -10.92 -0.51 18.90
CA GLU A 192 -10.89 -1.77 18.15
C GLU A 192 -12.06 -2.69 18.51
N LYS A 193 -12.45 -2.77 19.78
CA LYS A 193 -13.56 -3.63 20.21
C LYS A 193 -14.95 -3.01 19.95
N ASN A 194 -15.01 -1.73 19.62
CA ASN A 194 -16.26 -0.99 19.49
C ASN A 194 -16.89 -1.17 18.10
N GLN A 195 -17.95 -1.97 18.02
CA GLN A 195 -18.69 -2.19 16.77
C GLN A 195 -19.34 -0.90 16.23
N ARG A 196 -19.76 0.01 17.12
CA ARG A 196 -20.34 1.29 16.71
C ARG A 196 -19.32 2.16 15.99
N PHE A 197 -18.05 2.11 16.40
CA PHE A 197 -16.96 2.81 15.70
C PHE A 197 -16.76 2.27 14.28
N LEU A 198 -16.77 0.94 14.11
CA LEU A 198 -16.67 0.33 12.78
C LEU A 198 -17.84 0.74 11.88
N LEU A 199 -19.07 0.66 12.40
CA LEU A 199 -20.26 1.02 11.63
C LEU A 199 -20.28 2.51 11.30
N ALA A 200 -19.94 3.39 12.25
CA ALA A 200 -19.81 4.82 12.01
C ALA A 200 -18.73 5.12 10.97
N GLY A 201 -17.56 4.47 11.07
CA GLY A 201 -16.48 4.60 10.08
C GLY A 201 -16.92 4.19 8.68
N PHE A 202 -17.67 3.08 8.56
CA PHE A 202 -18.28 2.65 7.30
C PHE A 202 -19.26 3.70 6.76
N LEU A 203 -20.23 4.14 7.57
CA LEU A 203 -21.28 5.08 7.15
C LEU A 203 -20.71 6.46 6.79
N VAL A 204 -19.76 6.98 7.56
CA VAL A 204 -19.08 8.26 7.26
C VAL A 204 -18.27 8.14 5.97
N SER A 205 -17.52 7.06 5.79
CA SER A 205 -16.75 6.83 4.56
C SER A 205 -17.67 6.71 3.34
N LEU A 206 -18.81 6.02 3.48
CA LEU A 206 -19.83 5.89 2.45
C LEU A 206 -20.44 7.25 2.09
N LEU A 207 -20.83 8.04 3.08
CA LEU A 207 -21.43 9.37 2.87
C LEU A 207 -20.44 10.30 2.14
N ILE A 208 -19.20 10.38 2.62
CA ILE A 208 -18.16 11.22 1.99
C ILE A 208 -17.87 10.72 0.57
N PHE A 209 -17.84 9.39 0.36
CA PHE A 209 -17.65 8.80 -0.97
C PHE A 209 -18.78 9.19 -1.93
N ILE A 210 -20.05 9.08 -1.52
CA ILE A 210 -21.19 9.47 -2.34
C ILE A 210 -21.13 10.97 -2.65
N LEU A 211 -20.90 11.83 -1.65
CA LEU A 211 -20.82 13.28 -1.85
C LEU A 211 -19.69 13.66 -2.81
N SER A 212 -18.49 13.11 -2.59
CA SER A 212 -17.34 13.37 -3.46
C SER A 212 -17.49 12.77 -4.86
N TYR A 213 -18.18 11.63 -5.01
CA TYR A 213 -18.56 11.08 -6.31
C TYR A 213 -19.46 12.04 -7.09
N GLN A 214 -20.51 12.58 -6.45
CA GLN A 214 -21.42 13.53 -7.08
C GLN A 214 -20.69 14.81 -7.48
N ILE A 215 -19.81 15.34 -6.61
CA ILE A 215 -18.98 16.50 -6.93
C ILE A 215 -18.08 16.23 -8.14
N GLN A 216 -17.35 15.11 -8.18
CA GLN A 216 -16.49 14.77 -9.31
C GLN A 216 -17.27 14.60 -10.61
N SER A 217 -18.45 13.97 -10.52
CA SER A 217 -19.35 13.81 -11.67
C SER A 217 -19.83 15.15 -12.20
N PHE A 218 -20.21 16.07 -11.31
CA PHE A 218 -20.65 17.43 -11.67
C PHE A 218 -19.53 18.26 -12.30
N LEU A 219 -18.31 18.15 -11.78
CA LEU A 219 -17.12 18.85 -12.32
C LEU A 219 -16.59 18.22 -13.62
N GLY A 220 -17.16 17.11 -14.09
CA GLY A 220 -16.65 16.38 -15.27
C GLY A 220 -15.27 15.75 -15.06
N HIS A 221 -14.84 15.61 -13.81
CA HIS A 221 -13.58 14.97 -13.45
C HIS A 221 -13.67 13.44 -13.59
N SER A 222 -12.52 12.78 -13.74
CA SER A 222 -12.50 11.33 -13.89
C SER A 222 -12.93 10.61 -12.62
N LEU A 223 -13.86 9.67 -12.75
CA LEU A 223 -14.29 8.76 -11.68
C LEU A 223 -13.39 7.51 -11.56
N ALA A 224 -12.32 7.42 -12.37
CA ALA A 224 -11.34 6.37 -12.21
C ALA A 224 -10.47 6.63 -10.96
N HIS A 225 -10.51 5.74 -9.98
CA HIS A 225 -9.78 5.88 -8.71
C HIS A 225 -8.27 6.03 -8.91
N TYR A 226 -7.69 5.39 -9.92
CA TYR A 226 -6.27 5.53 -10.24
C TYR A 226 -5.87 6.99 -10.51
N ARG A 227 -6.71 7.76 -11.22
CA ARG A 227 -6.45 9.17 -11.55
C ARG A 227 -6.61 10.10 -10.34
N ASN A 228 -7.25 9.61 -9.28
CA ASN A 228 -7.54 10.36 -8.07
C ASN A 228 -6.59 10.01 -6.90
N LYS A 229 -5.55 9.21 -7.17
CA LYS A 229 -4.64 8.63 -6.17
C LYS A 229 -3.36 9.45 -5.93
N TYR A 230 -2.97 10.33 -6.85
CA TYR A 230 -1.66 10.99 -6.84
C TYR A 230 -1.76 12.51 -7.10
N PRO A 231 -1.74 13.36 -6.05
CA PRO A 231 -1.94 13.00 -4.64
C PRO A 231 -3.38 12.51 -4.39
N PRO A 232 -3.61 11.69 -3.34
CA PRO A 232 -4.92 11.12 -3.13
C PRO A 232 -5.89 12.22 -2.68
N ASN A 233 -7.00 12.36 -3.38
CA ASN A 233 -8.07 13.25 -2.97
C ASN A 233 -9.12 12.53 -2.11
N ILE A 234 -10.07 13.28 -1.57
CA ILE A 234 -11.07 12.74 -0.65
C ILE A 234 -11.99 11.71 -1.32
N TYR A 235 -12.21 11.79 -2.63
CA TYR A 235 -12.95 10.77 -3.39
C TYR A 235 -12.25 9.41 -3.35
N HIS A 236 -10.94 9.38 -3.63
CA HIS A 236 -10.17 8.14 -3.53
C HIS A 236 -10.00 7.65 -2.09
N LEU A 237 -9.73 8.55 -1.14
CA LEU A 237 -9.51 8.16 0.26
C LEU A 237 -10.77 7.64 0.94
N SER A 238 -11.92 8.30 0.76
CA SER A 238 -13.20 7.85 1.31
C SER A 238 -13.62 6.50 0.74
N TYR A 239 -13.45 6.29 -0.56
CA TYR A 239 -13.60 4.97 -1.19
C TYR A 239 -12.69 3.90 -0.56
N SER A 240 -11.42 4.26 -0.33
CA SER A 240 -10.45 3.32 0.21
C SER A 240 -10.71 2.98 1.68
N LEU A 241 -11.16 3.96 2.48
CA LEU A 241 -11.61 3.76 3.86
C LEU A 241 -12.91 2.95 3.92
N LEU A 242 -13.83 3.17 2.98
CA LEU A 242 -15.04 2.35 2.83
C LEU A 242 -14.66 0.87 2.60
N GLY A 243 -13.72 0.61 1.68
CA GLY A 243 -13.19 -0.74 1.44
C GLY A 243 -12.53 -1.35 2.68
N LEU A 244 -11.74 -0.57 3.42
CA LEU A 244 -11.13 -0.98 4.67
C LEU A 244 -12.17 -1.37 5.74
N PHE A 245 -13.15 -0.52 6.02
CA PHE A 245 -14.17 -0.81 7.03
C PHE A 245 -15.06 -1.98 6.63
N THR A 246 -15.41 -2.09 5.34
CA THR A 246 -16.12 -3.25 4.79
C THR A 246 -15.36 -4.54 5.07
N LEU A 247 -14.06 -4.57 4.73
CA LEU A 247 -13.24 -5.76 4.98
C LEU A 247 -13.08 -6.05 6.47
N LEU A 248 -12.91 -5.04 7.32
CA LEU A 248 -12.85 -5.24 8.78
C LEU A 248 -14.14 -5.88 9.32
N ILE A 249 -15.31 -5.46 8.81
CA ILE A 249 -16.61 -6.06 9.16
C ILE A 249 -16.68 -7.51 8.68
N ILE A 250 -16.35 -7.78 7.41
CA ILE A 250 -16.39 -9.14 6.84
C ILE A 250 -15.43 -10.09 7.57
N MET A 251 -14.22 -9.63 7.93
CA MET A 251 -13.24 -10.45 8.65
C MET A 251 -13.74 -10.84 10.06
N ARG A 252 -14.61 -10.04 10.68
CA ARG A 252 -15.27 -10.40 11.96
C ARG A 252 -16.33 -11.47 11.80
N MET A 253 -16.91 -11.62 10.61
CA MET A 253 -17.91 -12.65 10.30
C MET A 253 -17.31 -14.05 10.11
N ARG A 254 -16.00 -14.24 10.37
CA ARG A 254 -15.25 -15.51 10.27
C ARG A 254 -15.23 -16.17 8.87
N PHE A 255 -15.75 -15.54 7.83
CA PHE A 255 -15.77 -16.07 6.46
C PHE A 255 -14.37 -16.46 5.95
N PHE A 256 -13.36 -15.63 6.24
CA PHE A 256 -11.98 -15.84 5.82
C PHE A 256 -11.14 -16.74 6.74
N GLN A 257 -11.76 -17.33 7.78
CA GLN A 257 -11.07 -18.27 8.68
C GLN A 257 -11.03 -19.70 8.13
N TRP A 258 -11.52 -19.93 6.90
CA TRP A 258 -11.39 -21.23 6.24
C TRP A 258 -9.91 -21.56 6.02
N SER A 259 -9.48 -22.74 6.50
CA SER A 259 -8.07 -23.11 6.69
C SER A 259 -7.18 -22.92 5.46
N PRO A 260 -7.59 -23.29 4.21
CA PRO A 260 -6.76 -23.07 3.03
C PRO A 260 -6.56 -21.59 2.69
N ILE A 261 -7.64 -20.80 2.68
CA ILE A 261 -7.58 -19.36 2.38
C ILE A 261 -6.76 -18.64 3.44
N ALA A 262 -6.99 -18.97 4.72
CA ALA A 262 -6.25 -18.38 5.83
C ALA A 262 -4.75 -18.66 5.75
N LYS A 263 -4.35 -19.88 5.38
CA LYS A 263 -2.93 -20.25 5.18
C LYS A 263 -2.28 -19.46 4.03
N THR A 264 -2.98 -19.33 2.90
CA THR A 264 -2.50 -18.56 1.76
C THR A 264 -2.34 -17.08 2.13
N LEU A 265 -3.35 -16.48 2.75
CA LEU A 265 -3.30 -15.08 3.18
C LEU A 265 -2.23 -14.85 4.26
N ASP A 266 -2.02 -15.79 5.19
CA ASP A 266 -0.92 -15.70 6.16
C ASP A 266 0.45 -15.72 5.47
N PHE A 267 0.64 -16.60 4.47
CA PHE A 267 1.87 -16.62 3.68
C PHE A 267 2.12 -15.27 2.99
N LEU A 268 1.10 -14.75 2.30
CA LEU A 268 1.16 -13.44 1.64
C LEU A 268 1.45 -12.31 2.65
N SER A 269 0.84 -12.34 3.83
CA SER A 269 1.08 -11.35 4.89
C SER A 269 2.52 -11.37 5.41
N ARG A 270 3.06 -12.55 5.72
CA ARG A 270 4.42 -12.71 6.25
C ARG A 270 5.47 -12.13 5.32
N TYR A 271 5.33 -12.40 4.02
CA TYR A 271 6.30 -12.03 3.00
C TYR A 271 5.88 -10.81 2.17
N SER A 272 4.92 -10.01 2.66
CA SER A 272 4.24 -9.04 1.80
C SER A 272 5.16 -7.99 1.18
N TYR A 273 6.22 -7.56 1.87
CA TYR A 273 7.18 -6.59 1.33
C TYR A 273 8.03 -7.20 0.22
N SER A 274 8.56 -8.40 0.43
CA SER A 274 9.35 -9.10 -0.59
C SER A 274 8.49 -9.46 -1.79
N LEU A 275 7.32 -10.07 -1.56
CA LEU A 275 6.37 -10.40 -2.61
C LEU A 275 5.87 -9.17 -3.38
N TYR A 276 5.75 -8.01 -2.74
CA TYR A 276 5.43 -6.75 -3.43
C TYR A 276 6.43 -6.42 -4.54
N PHE A 277 7.74 -6.64 -4.32
CA PHE A 277 8.73 -6.35 -5.36
C PHE A 277 8.92 -7.52 -6.35
N ILE A 278 8.84 -8.77 -5.86
CA ILE A 278 9.01 -9.96 -6.70
C ILE A 278 7.94 -10.01 -7.80
N HIS A 279 6.66 -9.80 -7.47
CA HIS A 279 5.61 -9.86 -8.49
C HIS A 279 5.75 -8.75 -9.54
N LEU A 280 6.17 -7.55 -9.12
CA LEU A 280 6.44 -6.43 -10.01
C LEU A 280 7.55 -6.78 -11.00
N PHE A 281 8.64 -7.39 -10.53
CA PHE A 281 9.70 -7.86 -11.40
C PHE A 281 9.18 -8.81 -12.47
N PHE A 282 8.42 -9.84 -12.09
CA PHE A 282 7.88 -10.79 -13.05
C PHE A 282 6.90 -10.15 -14.04
N ILE A 283 6.04 -9.24 -13.59
CA ILE A 283 5.15 -8.47 -14.47
C ILE A 283 5.97 -7.69 -15.51
N LEU A 284 7.02 -6.98 -15.08
CA LEU A 284 7.86 -6.18 -15.97
C LEU A 284 8.60 -7.05 -17.00
N VAL A 285 9.13 -8.20 -16.57
CA VAL A 285 9.80 -9.16 -17.45
C VAL A 285 8.82 -9.73 -18.47
N ILE A 286 7.68 -10.26 -18.02
CA ILE A 286 6.68 -10.89 -18.90
C ILE A 286 6.15 -9.87 -19.91
N TYR A 287 5.86 -8.63 -19.46
CA TYR A 287 5.36 -7.57 -20.33
C TYR A 287 6.40 -7.14 -21.38
N GLN A 288 7.67 -7.03 -21.01
CA GLN A 288 8.75 -6.70 -21.94
C GLN A 288 8.84 -7.71 -23.11
N PHE A 289 8.59 -9.00 -22.83
CA PHE A 289 8.55 -10.06 -23.84
C PHE A 289 7.16 -10.23 -24.49
N ARG A 290 6.29 -9.22 -24.41
CA ARG A 290 4.93 -9.22 -24.98
C ARG A 290 4.06 -10.38 -24.47
N GLY A 291 4.28 -10.83 -23.23
CA GLY A 291 3.52 -11.90 -22.57
C GLY A 291 2.01 -11.70 -22.59
N GLN A 292 1.54 -10.44 -22.60
CA GLN A 292 0.12 -10.08 -22.71
C GLN A 292 -0.55 -10.51 -24.02
N ARG A 293 0.23 -10.90 -25.03
CA ARG A 293 -0.30 -11.52 -26.27
C ARG A 293 -0.59 -13.00 -26.11
N PHE A 294 0.08 -13.67 -25.17
CA PHE A 294 0.00 -15.11 -24.96
C PHE A 294 -0.94 -15.48 -23.82
N PHE A 295 -1.09 -14.59 -22.84
CA PHE A 295 -1.97 -14.78 -21.69
C PHE A 295 -3.07 -13.73 -21.70
N ASP A 296 -4.29 -14.14 -21.37
CA ASP A 296 -5.29 -13.22 -20.83
C ASP A 296 -4.90 -12.76 -19.41
N TRP A 297 -5.68 -11.85 -18.82
CA TRP A 297 -5.34 -11.26 -17.53
C TRP A 297 -5.36 -12.26 -16.36
N TYR A 298 -6.19 -13.32 -16.41
CA TYR A 298 -6.25 -14.32 -15.34
C TYR A 298 -5.12 -15.35 -15.46
N GLY A 299 -4.74 -15.72 -16.69
CA GLY A 299 -3.55 -16.50 -16.99
C GLY A 299 -2.29 -15.77 -16.55
N LEU A 300 -2.16 -14.47 -16.88
CA LEU A 300 -1.02 -13.67 -16.42
C LEU A 300 -0.98 -13.56 -14.90
N LEU A 301 -2.14 -13.38 -14.24
CA LEU A 301 -2.23 -13.36 -12.78
C LEU A 301 -1.72 -14.66 -12.16
N LEU A 302 -2.16 -15.81 -12.67
CA LEU A 302 -1.75 -17.11 -12.18
C LEU A 302 -0.24 -17.30 -12.32
N VAL A 303 0.31 -17.00 -13.50
CA VAL A 303 1.74 -17.10 -13.79
C VAL A 303 2.55 -16.21 -12.85
N VAL A 304 2.15 -14.95 -12.67
CA VAL A 304 2.82 -14.00 -11.77
C VAL A 304 2.78 -14.49 -10.32
N ILE A 305 1.64 -15.00 -9.85
CA ILE A 305 1.52 -15.55 -8.49
C ILE A 305 2.43 -16.76 -8.31
N ILE A 306 2.41 -17.73 -9.24
CA ILE A 306 3.22 -18.94 -9.18
C ILE A 306 4.71 -18.58 -9.11
N PHE A 307 5.22 -17.78 -10.04
CA PHE A 307 6.62 -17.38 -10.06
C PHE A 307 7.01 -16.57 -8.81
N SER A 308 6.12 -15.70 -8.32
CA SER A 308 6.38 -14.93 -7.11
C SER A 308 6.49 -15.80 -5.87
N VAL A 309 5.58 -16.79 -5.73
CA VAL A 309 5.59 -17.73 -4.60
C VAL A 309 6.82 -18.63 -4.66
N ILE A 310 7.15 -19.20 -5.83
CA ILE A 310 8.33 -20.06 -6.02
C ILE A 310 9.60 -19.28 -5.65
N THR A 311 9.76 -18.06 -6.16
CA THR A 311 10.91 -17.21 -5.88
C THR A 311 11.02 -16.90 -4.39
N GLN A 312 9.91 -16.56 -3.73
CA GLN A 312 9.90 -16.33 -2.29
C GLN A 312 10.30 -17.58 -1.49
N LEU A 313 9.82 -18.76 -1.90
CA LEU A 313 10.19 -20.04 -1.28
C LEU A 313 11.69 -20.35 -1.45
N LEU A 314 12.26 -20.07 -2.61
CA LEU A 314 13.70 -20.20 -2.86
C LEU A 314 14.51 -19.24 -1.98
N LEU A 315 14.12 -17.96 -1.91
CA LEU A 315 14.76 -16.97 -1.03
C LEU A 315 14.71 -17.41 0.45
N ASN A 316 13.60 -18.00 0.88
CA ASN A 316 13.45 -18.53 2.24
C ASN A 316 14.32 -19.78 2.51
N ARG A 317 14.69 -20.55 1.48
CA ARG A 317 15.64 -21.66 1.61
C ARG A 317 17.08 -21.15 1.66
N LEU A 318 17.44 -20.22 0.78
CA LEU A 318 18.76 -19.59 0.73
C LEU A 318 19.10 -18.87 2.03
N SER A 319 18.17 -18.09 2.60
CA SER A 319 18.41 -17.38 3.86
C SER A 319 18.66 -18.31 5.04
N ARG A 320 17.97 -19.46 5.09
CA ARG A 320 18.19 -20.49 6.11
C ARG A 320 19.56 -21.14 5.97
N PHE A 321 19.97 -21.44 4.74
CA PHE A 321 21.30 -22.00 4.46
C PHE A 321 22.42 -21.03 4.87
N LEU A 322 22.30 -19.75 4.51
CA LEU A 322 23.27 -18.70 4.86
C LEU A 322 23.28 -18.31 6.35
N SER A 323 22.24 -18.66 7.11
CA SER A 323 22.22 -18.46 8.57
C SER A 323 22.81 -19.64 9.36
N LEU A 324 23.05 -20.76 8.69
CA LEU A 324 23.63 -21.99 9.25
C LEU A 324 25.11 -22.19 8.89
N ALA A 325 25.59 -21.49 7.86
CA ALA A 325 27.00 -21.32 7.52
C ALA A 325 27.54 -20.05 8.20
#